data_AF-A0A1G9WPL6-F1
#
_entry.id   AF-A0A1G9WPL6-F1
#
_cell.length_a   1.000
_cell.length_b   1.000
_cell.length_c   1.000
_cell.angle_alpha   90.00
_cell.angle_beta   90.00
_cell.angle_gamma   90.00
#
_symmetry.space_group_name_H-M   'P 1'
#
loop_
_entity.id
_entity.type
_entity.pdbx_description
1 polymer ?
#
loop_
_entity_poly.entity_id
_entity_poly.type
_entity_poly.pdbx_seq_one_letter_code
_entity_poly.pdbx_strand_id
1 'polypeptide(L)' 'MEHYLFKQLSFVRGQILKTVEGLTEETADRIPEGFRNTIRWQLGHIFVVLERFAFQYAGLPLHLPEGFKEQFEYF' A
#
# COMPACT_ATOMS: atom_id res chain seq x y z
N MET A 1 1.11 -6.36 23.87
CA MET A 1 0.29 -6.02 22.68
C MET A 1 1.14 -5.39 21.58
N GLU A 2 1.95 -4.39 21.91
CA GLU A 2 2.83 -3.68 20.96
C GLU A 2 3.79 -4.59 20.16
N HIS A 3 4.44 -5.56 20.81
CA HIS A 3 5.32 -6.52 20.12
C HIS A 3 4.63 -7.43 19.09
N TYR A 4 3.30 -7.59 19.19
CA TYR A 4 2.54 -8.41 18.25
C TYR A 4 2.09 -7.61 17.03
N LEU A 5 1.79 -6.32 17.22
CA LEU A 5 1.35 -5.43 16.14
C LEU A 5 2.41 -5.33 15.03
N PHE A 6 3.66 -5.00 15.37
CA PHE A 6 4.72 -4.89 14.37
C PHE A 6 5.01 -6.22 13.67
N LYS A 7 4.93 -7.35 14.40
CA LYS A 7 5.05 -8.68 13.78
C LYS A 7 3.93 -8.95 12.79
N GLN A 8 2.69 -8.59 13.11
CA GLN A 8 1.56 -8.73 12.19
C GLN A 8 1.70 -7.82 10.97
N LEU A 9 2.10 -6.56 11.15
CA LEU A 9 2.35 -5.64 10.03
C LEU A 9 3.44 -6.16 9.10
N SER A 10 4.56 -6.65 9.65
CA SER A 10 5.63 -7.29 8.86
C SER A 10 5.15 -8.56 8.17
N PHE A 11 4.37 -9.40 8.84
CA PHE A 11 3.81 -10.62 8.27
C PHE A 11 2.88 -10.32 7.08
N VAL A 12 1.92 -9.41 7.26
CA VAL A 12 0.97 -9.01 6.21
C VAL A 12 1.69 -8.38 5.03
N ARG A 13 2.64 -7.47 5.28
CA ARG A 13 3.50 -6.91 4.21
C ARG A 13 4.20 -8.01 3.43
N GLY A 14 4.76 -9.01 4.11
CA GLY A 14 5.39 -10.16 3.48
C GLY A 14 4.42 -10.97 2.61
N GLN A 15 3.19 -11.20 3.07
CA GLN A 15 2.18 -11.90 2.26
C GLN A 15 1.78 -11.11 1.01
N ILE A 16 1.61 -9.79 1.13
CA ILE A 16 1.30 -8.92 -0.02
C ILE A 16 2.42 -8.99 -1.06
N LEU A 17 3.68 -8.80 -0.63
CA LEU A 17 4.83 -8.86 -1.54
C LEU A 17 4.96 -10.23 -2.22
N LYS A 18 4.74 -11.31 -1.47
CA LYS A 18 4.72 -12.67 -2.03
C LYS A 18 3.56 -12.87 -3.04
N THR A 19 2.41 -12.26 -2.78
CA THR A 19 1.23 -12.40 -3.65
C THR A 19 1.44 -11.73 -5.00
N VAL A 20 2.18 -10.62 -5.03
CA VAL A 20 2.51 -9.89 -6.25
C VAL A 20 3.87 -10.27 -6.85
N GLU A 21 4.51 -11.30 -6.31
CA GLU A 21 5.77 -11.82 -6.85
C GLU A 21 5.55 -12.37 -8.26
N GLY A 22 6.34 -11.90 -9.23
CA GLY A 22 6.20 -12.28 -10.64
C GLY A 22 5.09 -11.54 -11.39
N LEU A 23 4.40 -10.58 -10.77
CA LEU A 23 3.44 -9.72 -11.46
C LEU A 23 4.16 -8.85 -12.51
N THR A 24 3.65 -8.85 -13.74
CA THR A 24 4.15 -7.96 -14.80
C THR A 24 3.55 -6.57 -14.63
N GLU A 25 4.26 -5.54 -15.08
CA GLU A 25 3.75 -4.15 -15.08
C GLU A 25 2.42 -4.05 -15.86
N GLU A 26 2.30 -4.72 -17.01
CA GLU A 26 1.06 -4.77 -17.80
C GLU A 26 -0.12 -5.33 -17.00
N THR A 27 0.10 -6.41 -16.24
CA THR A 27 -0.95 -6.98 -15.38
C THR A 27 -1.25 -6.05 -14.21
N ALA A 28 -0.22 -5.39 -13.66
CA ALA A 28 -0.36 -4.45 -12.55
C ALA A 28 -1.20 -3.22 -12.92
N ASP A 29 -1.17 -2.81 -14.19
CA ASP A 29 -1.88 -1.64 -14.73
C ASP A 29 -3.26 -1.95 -15.31
N ARG A 30 -3.65 -3.23 -15.36
CA ARG A 30 -4.99 -3.62 -15.80
C ARG A 30 -6.01 -3.43 -14.68
N ILE A 31 -7.20 -2.92 -15.03
CA ILE A 31 -8.40 -2.99 -14.18
C ILE A 31 -9.11 -4.32 -14.47
N PRO A 32 -9.21 -5.26 -13.50
CA PRO A 32 -9.95 -6.50 -13.70
C PRO A 32 -11.45 -6.25 -13.82
N GLU A 33 -12.16 -7.14 -14.52
CA GLU A 33 -13.61 -7.02 -14.70
C GLU A 33 -14.33 -7.04 -13.34
N GLY A 34 -15.26 -6.09 -13.15
CA GLY A 34 -15.98 -5.92 -11.88
C GLY A 34 -15.24 -5.09 -10.82
N PHE A 35 -14.00 -4.67 -11.08
CA PHE A 35 -13.23 -3.79 -10.19
C PHE A 35 -13.11 -2.38 -10.77
N ARG A 36 -12.70 -1.43 -9.91
CA ARG A 36 -12.54 -0.01 -10.27
C ARG A 36 -11.09 0.46 -10.34
N ASN A 37 -10.18 -0.28 -9.70
CA ASN A 37 -8.78 0.11 -9.53
C ASN A 37 -7.85 -0.99 -10.04
N THR A 38 -6.65 -0.60 -10.44
CA THR A 38 -5.58 -1.52 -10.86
C THR A 38 -4.90 -2.15 -9.64
N ILE A 39 -4.13 -3.22 -9.84
CA ILE A 39 -3.33 -3.81 -8.75
C ILE A 39 -2.27 -2.80 -8.28
N ARG A 40 -1.66 -2.03 -9.19
CA ARG A 40 -0.70 -0.96 -8.83
C ARG A 40 -1.34 0.07 -7.90
N TRP A 41 -2.56 0.50 -8.20
CA TRP A 41 -3.29 1.43 -7.34
C TRP A 41 -3.51 0.84 -5.94
N GLN A 42 -3.90 -0.43 -5.84
CA GLN A 42 -4.10 -1.09 -4.53
C GLN A 42 -2.80 -1.15 -3.72
N LEU A 43 -1.66 -1.47 -4.36
CA LEU A 43 -0.36 -1.48 -3.69
C LEU A 43 0.06 -0.09 -3.21
N GLY A 44 -0.12 0.93 -4.04
CA GLY A 44 0.13 2.33 -3.66
C GLY A 44 -0.78 2.78 -2.52
N HIS A 45 -2.06 2.42 -2.57
CA HIS A 45 -3.04 2.78 -1.55
C HIS A 45 -2.67 2.19 -0.18
N ILE A 46 -2.30 0.90 -0.14
CA ILE A 46 -1.82 0.24 1.09
C ILE A 46 -0.63 0.99 1.68
N PHE A 47 0.33 1.41 0.84
CA PHE A 47 1.50 2.13 1.29
C PHE A 47 1.16 3.52 1.85
N VAL A 48 0.37 4.32 1.14
CA VAL A 48 -0.07 5.65 1.60
C VAL A 48 -0.83 5.56 2.91
N VAL A 49 -1.78 4.62 3.03
CA VAL A 49 -2.56 4.45 4.27
C VAL A 49 -1.66 4.06 5.44
N LEU A 50 -0.69 3.16 5.24
CA LEU A 50 0.24 2.75 6.29
C LEU A 50 1.11 3.91 6.79
N GLU A 51 1.62 4.74 5.87
CA GLU A 51 2.40 5.94 6.21
C GLU A 51 1.58 6.93 7.06
N ARG A 52 0.29 7.11 6.75
CA ARG A 52 -0.58 7.98 7.55
C ARG A 52 -0.76 7.48 8.97
N PHE A 53 -1.00 6.18 9.13
CA PHE A 53 -1.18 5.58 10.45
C PHE A 53 0.11 5.53 11.27
N ALA A 54 1.25 5.29 10.62
CA ALA A 54 2.53 5.21 11.29
C ALA A 54 3.09 6.60 11.69
N PHE A 55 2.91 7.61 10.83
CA PHE A 55 3.58 8.91 10.99
C PHE A 55 2.61 10.08 11.13
N GLN A 56 1.70 10.28 10.17
CA GLN A 56 0.87 11.48 10.13
C GLN A 56 0.03 11.66 11.41
N TYR A 57 -0.67 10.61 11.87
CA TYR A 57 -1.50 10.70 13.08
C TYR A 57 -0.69 10.81 14.37
N ALA A 58 0.59 10.46 14.34
CA ALA A 58 1.53 10.72 15.42
C ALA A 58 2.17 12.13 15.34
N GLY A 59 1.81 12.95 14.33
CA GLY A 59 2.42 14.25 14.10
C GLY A 59 3.85 14.18 13.56
N LEU A 60 4.27 13.03 13.05
CA LEU A 60 5.60 12.81 12.49
C LEU A 60 5.64 13.10 10.98
N PRO A 61 6.83 13.43 10.43
CA PRO A 61 6.99 13.62 8.98
C PRO A 61 6.62 12.36 8.20
N LEU A 62 5.95 12.54 7.05
CA LEU A 62 5.67 11.45 6.12
C LEU A 62 6.92 11.08 5.32
N HIS A 63 7.08 9.79 5.04
CA HIS A 63 8.12 9.24 4.18
C HIS A 63 7.54 8.78 2.84
N LEU A 64 6.85 9.71 2.16
CA LEU A 64 6.20 9.48 0.87
C LEU A 64 6.93 10.24 -0.24
N PRO A 65 7.11 9.64 -1.44
CA PRO A 65 7.53 10.40 -2.61
C PRO A 65 6.47 11.45 -3.00
N GLU A 66 6.91 12.52 -3.64
CA GLU A 66 6.02 13.57 -4.16
C GLU A 66 4.97 12.99 -5.11
N GLY A 67 3.71 13.43 -5.00
CA GLY A 67 2.60 12.97 -5.84
C GLY A 67 1.97 11.63 -5.46
N PHE A 68 2.56 10.85 -4.54
CA PHE A 68 2.01 9.53 -4.17
C PHE A 68 0.65 9.62 -3.50
N LYS A 69 0.45 10.66 -2.68
CA LYS A 69 -0.83 10.87 -2.00
C LYS A 69 -1.94 11.12 -3.02
N GLU A 70 -1.68 12.00 -3.99
CA GLU A 70 -2.61 12.36 -5.05
C GLU A 70 -2.95 11.17 -5.95
N GLN A 71 -1.99 10.28 -6.20
CA GLN A 71 -2.16 9.11 -7.07
C GLN A 71 -2.89 7.93 -6.40
N PHE A 72 -2.81 7.79 -5.07
CA PHE A 72 -3.22 6.56 -4.39
C PHE A 72 -4.14 6.75 -3.17
N GLU A 73 -4.44 7.98 -2.77
CA GLU A 73 -5.32 8.23 -1.60
C GLU A 73 -6.80 8.34 -1.97
N TYR A 74 -7.11 8.92 -3.13
CA TYR A 74 -8.48 9.22 -3.55
C TYR A 74 -8.97 8.22 -4.61
N PHE A 75 -10.28 7.96 -4.61
CA PHE A 75 -10.98 7.06 -5.54
C PHE A 75 -11.32 7.73 -6.86
#